data_AF-A0A5N7X5G2-F1
#
_entry.id   AF-A0A5N7X5G2-F1
#
_cell.length_a   1.000
_cell.length_b   1.000
_cell.length_c   1.000
_cell.angle_alpha   90.00
_cell.angle_beta   90.00
_cell.angle_gamma   90.00
#
_symmetry.space_group_name_H-M   'P 1'
#
loop_
_entity.id
_entity.type
_entity.pdbx_description
1 polymer ?
#
loop_
_entity_poly.entity_id
_entity_poly.type
_entity_poly.pdbx_seq_one_letter_code
_entity_poly.pdbx_strand_id
1 'polypeptide(L)'
;MVLLGAPHALARGMAHGLLQARLDEGHVTPWQCSAPAAGEEWPADALVYVLGQDWRDADPDPAIARQISRWRALLQARSQSYVMLYGRPSAQWQQLAASLKFIEPAADWDWISSQNPWSSSQKIRRKACEQCGDPECELALFEALKSAP
;
A
#
# COMPACT_ATOMS: atom_id res chain seq x y z
N MET A 1 -2.79 -13.11 1.64
CA MET A 1 -1.73 -12.40 0.89
C MET A 1 -0.73 -11.79 1.85
N VAL A 2 0.54 -11.70 1.45
CA VAL A 2 1.66 -11.20 2.25
C VAL A 2 2.43 -10.14 1.46
N LEU A 3 2.64 -8.98 2.07
CA LEU A 3 3.50 -7.90 1.56
C LEU A 3 4.77 -7.81 2.42
N LEU A 4 5.92 -8.11 1.84
CA LEU A 4 7.22 -7.96 2.46
C LEU A 4 7.85 -6.67 1.93
N GLY A 5 8.25 -5.76 2.81
CA GLY A 5 8.91 -4.53 2.36
C GLY A 5 9.93 -4.01 3.36
N ALA A 6 10.87 -3.24 2.81
CA ALA A 6 11.84 -2.47 3.55
C ALA A 6 11.83 -1.04 2.96
N PRO A 7 11.45 -0.01 3.73
CA PRO A 7 11.07 -0.06 5.15
C PRO A 7 9.75 -0.81 5.39
N HIS A 8 9.66 -1.53 6.51
CA HIS A 8 8.45 -2.30 6.89
C HIS A 8 7.19 -1.42 6.98
N ALA A 9 7.36 -0.15 7.36
CA ALA A 9 6.27 0.83 7.39
C ALA A 9 5.56 0.97 6.03
N LEU A 10 6.28 0.84 4.91
CA LEU A 10 5.69 0.90 3.58
C LEU A 10 4.81 -0.32 3.30
N ALA A 11 5.31 -1.53 3.58
CA ALA A 11 4.54 -2.76 3.40
C ALA A 11 3.28 -2.77 4.27
N ARG A 12 3.41 -2.33 5.52
CA ARG A 12 2.26 -2.17 6.43
C ARG A 12 1.27 -1.14 5.91
N GLY A 13 1.74 0.01 5.43
CA GLY A 13 0.91 1.03 4.81
C GLY A 13 0.14 0.51 3.60
N MET A 14 0.79 -0.25 2.72
CA MET A 14 0.13 -0.90 1.58
C MET A 14 -0.91 -1.94 2.01
N ALA A 15 -0.59 -2.79 2.98
CA ALA A 15 -1.53 -3.77 3.48
C ALA A 15 -2.79 -3.11 4.05
N HIS A 16 -2.62 -2.03 4.84
CA HIS A 16 -3.75 -1.24 5.34
C HIS A 16 -4.52 -0.55 4.21
N GLY A 17 -3.83 0.07 3.25
CA GLY A 17 -4.47 0.73 2.11
C GLY A 17 -5.35 -0.23 1.31
N LEU A 18 -4.89 -1.47 1.12
CA LEU A 18 -5.67 -2.51 0.42
C LEU A 18 -6.90 -2.94 1.19
N LEU A 19 -6.76 -3.09 2.50
CA LEU A 19 -7.91 -3.40 3.37
C LEU A 19 -8.93 -2.26 3.32
N GLN A 20 -8.48 -1.00 3.40
CA GLN A 20 -9.37 0.16 3.35
C GLN A 20 -10.06 0.30 1.99
N ALA A 21 -9.32 0.24 0.89
CA ALA A 21 -9.86 0.32 -0.46
C ALA A 21 -10.96 -0.73 -0.70
N ARG A 22 -10.78 -1.91 -0.11
CA ARG A 22 -11.73 -3.01 -0.22
C ARG A 22 -13.00 -2.81 0.61
N LEU A 23 -12.86 -2.20 1.80
CA LEU A 23 -14.00 -1.81 2.62
C LEU A 23 -14.80 -0.68 1.96
N ASP A 24 -14.12 0.29 1.35
CA ASP A 24 -14.75 1.41 0.64
C ASP A 24 -15.57 0.94 -0.57
N GLU A 25 -15.15 -0.14 -1.24
CA GLU A 25 -15.89 -0.79 -2.33
C GLU A 25 -17.01 -1.75 -1.82
N GLY A 26 -17.11 -1.99 -0.51
CA GLY A 26 -18.16 -2.82 0.08
C GLY A 26 -17.95 -4.33 -0.05
N HIS A 27 -16.73 -4.80 -0.31
CA HIS A 27 -16.44 -6.24 -0.37
C HIS A 27 -16.33 -6.86 1.03
N VAL A 28 -17.15 -7.89 1.31
CA VAL A 28 -17.30 -8.50 2.65
C VAL A 28 -16.58 -9.86 2.80
N THR A 29 -16.00 -10.42 1.74
CA THR A 29 -15.37 -11.75 1.81
C THR A 29 -14.05 -11.74 2.60
N PRO A 30 -13.64 -12.88 3.23
CA PRO A 30 -12.45 -12.95 4.08
C PRO A 30 -11.16 -12.92 3.24
N TRP A 31 -10.73 -11.74 2.83
CA TRP A 31 -9.42 -11.53 2.22
C TRP A 31 -8.54 -10.81 3.22
N GLN A 32 -7.36 -11.37 3.44
CA GLN A 32 -6.40 -10.84 4.40
C GLN A 32 -5.11 -10.47 3.68
N CYS A 33 -4.74 -9.20 3.78
CA CYS A 33 -3.41 -8.73 3.43
C CYS A 33 -2.63 -8.48 4.71
N SER A 34 -1.55 -9.23 4.91
CA SER A 34 -0.64 -9.07 6.04
C SER A 34 0.69 -8.48 5.56
N ALA A 35 1.35 -7.73 6.43
CA ALA A 35 2.70 -7.23 6.19
C ALA A 35 3.57 -7.63 7.38
N PRO A 36 4.17 -8.84 7.37
CA PRO A 36 4.93 -9.35 8.50
C PRO A 36 6.26 -8.62 8.66
N ALA A 37 6.69 -8.47 9.90
CA ALA A 37 8.02 -7.96 10.26
C ALA A 37 9.10 -9.03 10.06
N ALA A 38 10.37 -8.62 10.15
CA ALA A 38 11.50 -9.53 10.08
C ALA A 38 11.39 -10.63 11.15
N GLY A 39 11.27 -11.89 10.72
CA GLY A 39 11.17 -13.05 11.62
C GLY A 39 9.75 -13.46 12.01
N GLU A 40 8.72 -12.72 11.61
CA GLU A 40 7.34 -13.17 11.77
C GLU A 40 6.99 -14.26 10.75
N GLU A 41 6.14 -15.19 11.16
CA GLU A 41 5.68 -16.28 10.30
C GLU A 41 4.43 -15.89 9.52
N TRP A 42 4.23 -16.54 8.38
CA TRP A 42 3.05 -16.38 7.54
C TRP A 42 2.73 -17.72 6.85
N PRO A 43 1.48 -17.89 6.36
CA PRO A 43 1.05 -19.14 5.75
C PRO A 43 1.88 -19.52 4.51
N ALA A 44 2.16 -20.81 4.35
CA ALA A 44 2.97 -21.33 3.24
C ALA A 44 2.28 -21.19 1.87
N ASP A 45 0.95 -21.19 1.86
CA ASP A 45 0.08 -21.01 0.69
C ASP A 45 -0.20 -19.53 0.38
N ALA A 46 0.34 -18.59 1.16
CA ALA A 46 0.13 -17.18 0.92
C ALA A 46 0.80 -16.70 -0.38
N LEU A 47 0.07 -15.92 -1.17
CA LEU A 47 0.63 -15.09 -2.24
C LEU A 47 1.58 -14.05 -1.65
N VAL A 48 2.87 -14.11 -2.03
CA VAL A 48 3.93 -13.24 -1.50
C VAL A 48 4.34 -12.18 -2.53
N TYR A 49 4.34 -10.94 -2.09
CA TYR A 49 4.88 -9.81 -2.83
C TYR A 49 6.01 -9.17 -2.04
N VAL A 50 7.12 -8.87 -2.72
CA VAL A 50 8.29 -8.22 -2.12
C VAL A 50 8.45 -6.84 -2.73
N LEU A 51 8.38 -5.80 -1.91
CA LEU A 51 8.63 -4.41 -2.29
C LEU A 51 10.14 -4.23 -2.45
N GLY A 52 10.57 -4.20 -3.71
CA GLY A 52 11.94 -3.98 -4.11
C GLY A 52 12.29 -2.50 -4.20
N GLN A 53 13.57 -2.20 -4.02
CA GLN A 53 14.13 -0.90 -4.35
C GLN A 53 14.57 -0.89 -5.81
N ASP A 54 14.34 0.23 -6.51
CA ASP A 54 14.82 0.38 -7.87
C ASP A 54 16.30 0.78 -7.85
N TRP A 55 17.11 0.21 -8.74
CA TRP A 55 18.51 0.59 -8.89
C TRP A 55 18.66 2.04 -9.41
N ARG A 56 17.59 2.59 -9.98
CA ARG A 56 17.51 3.98 -10.44
C ARG A 56 17.29 5.00 -9.31
N ASP A 57 16.97 4.56 -8.10
CA ASP A 57 16.86 5.45 -6.96
C ASP A 57 18.25 6.02 -6.63
N ALA A 58 18.33 7.35 -6.47
CA ALA A 58 19.60 8.08 -6.40
C ALA A 58 20.45 7.77 -5.15
N ASP A 59 19.86 7.13 -4.13
CA ASP A 59 20.53 6.73 -2.90
C ASP A 59 19.92 5.40 -2.36
N PRO A 60 20.39 4.24 -2.85
CA PRO A 60 19.89 2.96 -2.40
C PRO A 60 20.40 2.65 -0.98
N ASP A 61 19.52 2.71 0.01
CA ASP A 61 19.85 2.32 1.38
C ASP A 61 20.34 0.85 1.47
N PRO A 62 21.61 0.60 1.87
CA PRO A 62 22.15 -0.75 1.97
C PRO A 62 21.42 -1.61 3.02
N ALA A 63 20.76 -1.01 4.02
CA ALA A 63 19.93 -1.74 4.98
C ALA A 63 18.70 -2.35 4.30
N ILE A 64 18.06 -1.60 3.39
CA ILE A 64 16.93 -2.08 2.58
C ILE A 64 17.38 -3.22 1.68
N ALA A 65 18.49 -3.07 0.97
CA ALA A 65 19.04 -4.11 0.09
C ALA A 65 19.37 -5.42 0.85
N ARG A 66 19.98 -5.30 2.05
CA ARG A 66 20.24 -6.47 2.92
C ARG A 66 18.95 -7.14 3.38
N GLN A 67 17.94 -6.37 3.76
CA GLN A 67 16.66 -6.92 4.20
C GLN A 67 15.93 -7.64 3.07
N ILE A 68 15.90 -7.07 1.87
CA ILE A 68 15.34 -7.72 0.67
C ILE A 68 16.10 -9.02 0.36
N SER A 69 17.43 -9.00 0.45
CA SER A 69 18.26 -10.20 0.23
C SER A 69 17.95 -11.30 1.22
N ARG A 70 17.73 -10.96 2.51
CA ARG A 70 17.29 -11.92 3.54
C ARG A 70 15.93 -12.52 3.21
N TRP A 71 14.98 -11.70 2.75
CA TRP A 71 13.67 -12.20 2.34
C TRP A 71 13.74 -13.16 1.16
N ARG A 72 14.56 -12.84 0.14
CA ARG A 72 14.78 -13.75 -1.00
C ARG A 72 15.37 -15.08 -0.56
N ALA A 73 16.38 -15.06 0.32
CA ALA A 73 16.98 -16.29 0.86
C ALA A 73 15.96 -17.13 1.63
N LEU A 74 15.10 -16.50 2.44
CA LEU A 74 14.05 -17.19 3.18
C LEU A 74 12.97 -17.79 2.27
N LEU A 75 12.54 -17.05 1.24
CA LEU A 75 11.55 -17.54 0.26
C LEU A 75 12.12 -18.69 -0.57
N GLN A 76 13.39 -18.61 -0.97
CA GLN A 76 14.09 -19.69 -1.65
C GLN A 76 14.20 -20.94 -0.77
N ALA A 77 14.59 -20.79 0.49
CA ALA A 77 14.65 -21.91 1.44
C ALA A 77 13.28 -22.58 1.65
N ARG A 78 12.20 -21.78 1.60
CA ARG A 78 10.81 -22.27 1.67
C ARG A 78 10.26 -22.78 0.34
N SER A 79 11.01 -22.69 -0.76
CA SER A 79 10.52 -22.96 -2.12
C SER A 79 9.21 -22.23 -2.44
N GLN A 80 9.03 -21.02 -1.91
CA GLN A 80 7.80 -20.25 -2.03
C GLN A 80 7.92 -19.24 -3.17
N SER A 81 6.99 -19.30 -4.12
CA SER A 81 6.90 -18.34 -5.22
C SER A 81 6.58 -16.94 -4.71
N TYR A 82 7.19 -15.92 -5.31
CA TYR A 82 6.98 -14.53 -4.95
C TYR A 82 7.10 -13.60 -6.17
N VAL A 83 6.51 -12.41 -6.07
CA VAL A 83 6.59 -11.35 -7.09
C VAL A 83 7.33 -10.15 -6.51
N MET A 84 8.31 -9.64 -7.24
CA MET A 84 9.00 -8.39 -6.89
C MET A 84 8.24 -7.19 -7.46
N LEU A 85 7.94 -6.20 -6.64
CA LEU A 85 7.33 -4.93 -7.06
C LEU A 85 8.38 -3.81 -6.95
N TYR A 86 8.64 -3.08 -8.03
CA TYR A 86 9.70 -2.07 -8.09
C TYR A 86 9.16 -0.65 -8.31
N GLY A 87 9.99 0.34 -7.97
CA GLY A 87 9.72 1.75 -8.16
C GLY A 87 9.02 2.41 -6.97
N ARG A 88 8.45 3.59 -7.20
CA ARG A 88 7.75 4.37 -6.15
C ARG A 88 6.49 3.64 -5.66
N PRO A 89 5.99 3.92 -4.45
CA PRO A 89 4.80 3.27 -3.89
C PRO A 89 3.59 3.24 -4.82
N SER A 90 3.35 4.32 -5.58
CA SER A 90 2.26 4.38 -6.56
C SER A 90 2.41 3.39 -7.72
N ALA A 91 3.65 3.20 -8.21
CA ALA A 91 3.94 2.21 -9.25
C ALA A 91 3.89 0.78 -8.71
N GLN A 92 4.40 0.56 -7.49
CA GLN A 92 4.30 -0.74 -6.80
C GLN A 92 2.82 -1.13 -6.60
N TRP A 93 1.97 -0.18 -6.24
CA TRP A 93 0.53 -0.39 -6.11
C TRP A 93 -0.14 -0.81 -7.43
N GLN A 94 0.19 -0.13 -8.54
CA GLN A 94 -0.32 -0.49 -9.87
C GLN A 94 0.18 -1.86 -10.33
N GLN A 95 1.46 -2.18 -10.07
CA GLN A 95 2.02 -3.51 -10.38
C GLN A 95 1.33 -4.62 -9.58
N LEU A 96 1.00 -4.36 -8.30
CA LEU A 96 0.22 -5.28 -7.48
C LEU A 96 -1.16 -5.54 -8.09
N ALA A 97 -1.91 -4.49 -8.43
CA ALA A 97 -3.23 -4.61 -9.05
C ALA A 97 -3.17 -5.41 -10.36
N ALA A 98 -2.19 -5.10 -11.21
CA ALA A 98 -1.97 -5.81 -12.48
C ALA A 98 -1.62 -7.29 -12.25
N SER A 99 -0.79 -7.59 -11.25
CA SER A 99 -0.44 -8.97 -10.89
C SER A 99 -1.64 -9.77 -10.41
N LEU A 100 -2.49 -9.19 -9.56
CA LEU A 100 -3.70 -9.86 -9.08
C LEU A 100 -4.69 -10.12 -10.23
N LYS A 101 -4.86 -9.15 -11.13
CA LYS A 101 -5.67 -9.30 -12.35
C LYS A 101 -5.15 -10.39 -13.29
N PHE A 102 -3.84 -10.63 -13.31
CA PHE A 102 -3.25 -11.72 -14.08
C PHE A 102 -3.49 -13.10 -13.43
N ILE A 103 -3.39 -13.19 -12.11
CA ILE A 103 -3.57 -14.45 -11.36
C ILE A 103 -5.04 -14.88 -11.37
N GLU A 104 -5.95 -13.94 -11.14
CA GLU A 104 -7.38 -14.20 -11.07
C GLU A 104 -8.16 -13.19 -11.93
N PRO A 105 -8.18 -13.37 -13.26
CA PRO A 105 -8.80 -12.43 -14.18
C PRO A 105 -10.33 -12.37 -14.07
N ALA A 106 -10.94 -13.38 -13.44
CA ALA A 106 -12.38 -13.45 -13.22
C ALA A 106 -12.84 -12.61 -12.02
N ALA A 107 -11.94 -12.22 -11.12
CA ALA A 107 -12.25 -11.38 -9.97
C ALA A 107 -12.17 -9.89 -10.35
N ASP A 108 -13.01 -9.08 -9.70
CA ASP A 108 -12.94 -7.63 -9.81
C ASP A 108 -11.75 -7.12 -8.99
N TRP A 109 -10.79 -6.51 -9.67
CA TRP A 109 -9.61 -5.88 -9.09
C TRP A 109 -9.50 -4.39 -9.45
N ASP A 110 -10.48 -3.85 -10.19
CA ASP A 110 -10.41 -2.49 -10.69
C ASP A 110 -10.52 -1.48 -9.52
N TRP A 111 -11.14 -1.90 -8.40
CA TRP A 111 -11.19 -1.18 -7.14
C TRP A 111 -9.80 -0.89 -6.52
N ILE A 112 -8.81 -1.77 -6.72
CA ILE A 112 -7.44 -1.49 -6.24
C ILE A 112 -6.89 -0.29 -7.02
N SER A 113 -7.09 -0.27 -8.33
CA SER A 113 -6.54 0.78 -9.19
C SER A 113 -7.24 2.14 -8.97
N SER A 114 -8.55 2.14 -8.71
CA SER A 114 -9.34 3.35 -8.46
C SER A 114 -9.02 4.00 -7.11
N GLN A 115 -8.69 3.20 -6.09
CA GLN A 115 -8.44 3.65 -4.71
C GLN A 115 -6.95 3.83 -4.36
N ASN A 116 -6.07 4.04 -5.34
CA ASN A 116 -4.63 4.22 -5.09
C ASN A 116 -4.35 5.45 -4.21
N PRO A 117 -3.92 5.28 -2.94
CA PRO A 117 -3.72 6.40 -2.02
C PRO A 117 -2.42 7.16 -2.30
N TRP A 118 -1.54 6.61 -3.15
CA TRP A 118 -0.30 7.24 -3.63
C TRP A 118 -0.46 7.85 -5.03
N SER A 119 -1.67 7.86 -5.60
CA SER A 119 -1.93 8.61 -6.83
C SER A 119 -1.97 10.11 -6.53
N SER A 120 -1.06 10.88 -7.13
CA SER A 120 -1.10 12.34 -7.10
C SER A 120 -2.34 12.92 -7.79
N SER A 121 -3.10 12.09 -8.54
CA SER A 121 -4.31 12.49 -9.25
C SER A 121 -5.58 12.38 -8.41
N GLN A 122 -5.53 11.77 -7.22
CA GLN A 122 -6.55 12.04 -6.22
C GLN A 122 -6.31 13.47 -5.76
N LYS A 123 -6.95 14.38 -6.51
CA LYS A 123 -7.10 15.81 -6.24
C LYS A 123 -6.98 16.02 -4.74
N ILE A 124 -6.09 16.93 -4.33
CA ILE A 124 -6.19 17.70 -3.09
C ILE A 124 -7.64 17.60 -2.63
N ARG A 125 -7.93 16.74 -1.63
CA ARG A 125 -9.25 16.76 -1.02
C ARG A 125 -9.42 18.23 -0.66
N ARG A 126 -10.37 18.90 -1.32
CA ARG A 126 -10.70 20.29 -0.98
C ARG A 126 -10.88 20.24 0.53
N LYS A 127 -10.02 20.95 1.26
CA LYS A 127 -9.96 20.98 2.72
C LYS A 127 -11.40 20.98 3.22
N ALA A 128 -11.82 19.85 3.75
CA ALA A 128 -13.12 19.63 4.31
C ALA A 128 -12.83 19.31 5.76
N CYS A 129 -13.46 20.05 6.67
CA CYS A 129 -13.23 19.94 8.10
C CYS A 129 -13.30 18.47 8.54
N GLU A 130 -12.29 17.97 9.25
CA GLU A 130 -12.22 16.55 9.66
C GLU A 130 -13.38 16.11 10.58
N GLN A 131 -14.10 17.06 11.18
CA GLN A 131 -15.27 16.78 12.02
C GLN A 131 -16.61 16.74 11.27
N CYS A 132 -16.77 17.49 10.18
CA CYS A 132 -18.06 17.62 9.51
C CYS A 132 -18.04 17.42 7.99
N GLY A 133 -16.87 17.26 7.38
CA GLY A 133 -16.72 17.09 5.93
C GLY A 133 -17.11 18.31 5.10
N ASP A 134 -17.35 19.46 5.75
CA ASP A 134 -17.79 20.69 5.11
C ASP A 134 -16.60 21.66 4.88
N PRO A 135 -16.31 22.07 3.64
CA PRO A 135 -15.27 23.05 3.33
C PRO A 135 -15.60 24.49 3.75
N GLU A 136 -16.88 24.85 3.96
CA GLU A 136 -17.27 26.19 4.43
C GLU A 136 -17.03 26.37 5.94
N CYS A 137 -16.99 25.26 6.69
CA CYS A 137 -16.78 25.27 8.14
C CYS A 137 -15.40 25.81 8.53
N GLU A 138 -14.32 25.41 7.85
CA GLU A 138 -12.98 25.94 8.12
C GLU A 138 -12.84 27.42 7.73
N LEU A 139 -13.49 27.83 6.64
CA LEU A 139 -13.50 29.23 6.20
C LEU A 139 -14.17 30.14 7.23
N ALA A 140 -15.33 29.72 7.75
CA ALA A 140 -16.03 30.42 8.82
C ALA A 140 -15.21 30.50 10.12
N LEU A 141 -14.50 29.42 10.48
CA LEU A 141 -13.61 29.40 11.64
C LEU A 141 -12.42 30.36 11.47
N PHE A 142 -11.80 30.35 10.29
CA PHE A 142 -10.68 31.24 9.96
C PHE A 142 -11.10 32.71 9.96
N GLU A 143 -12.26 33.05 9.38
CA GLU A 143 -12.78 34.42 9.44
C GLU A 143 -13.13 34.84 10.86
N ALA A 144 -13.78 33.97 11.64
CA ALA A 144 -14.10 34.24 13.04
C ALA A 144 -12.84 34.52 13.89
N LEU A 145 -11.77 33.74 13.70
CA LEU A 145 -10.47 33.94 14.36
C LEU A 145 -9.77 35.22 13.91
N LYS A 146 -9.97 35.65 12.66
CA LYS A 146 -9.38 36.89 12.12
C LYS A 146 -10.12 38.15 12.60
N SER A 147 -11.40 38.02 12.94
CA SER A 147 -12.25 39.07 13.49
C SER A 147 -12.29 39.10 15.03
N ALA A 148 -11.65 38.16 15.70
CA ALA A 148 -11.50 38.19 17.16
C ALA A 148 -10.46 39.26 17.55
N PRO A 149 -10.82 40.22 18.43
CA PRO A 149 -9.93 41.32 18.84
C PRO A 149 -8.74 40.85 19.69
#